data_AF-A0A3D2FY85-F1
#
_entry.id   AF-A0A3D2FY85-F1
#
_cell.length_a   1.000
_cell.length_b   1.000
_cell.length_c   1.000
_cell.angle_alpha   90.00
_cell.angle_beta   90.00
_cell.angle_gamma   90.00
#
_symmetry.space_group_name_H-M   'P 1'
#
loop_
_entity.id
_entity.type
_entity.pdbx_description
1 polymer ?
#
loop_
_entity_poly.entity_id
_entity_poly.type
_entity_poly.pdbx_seq_one_letter_code
_entity_poly.pdbx_strand_id
1 'polypeptide(L)'
;MRFAITGTDARFLPLRKLLLADGHEITDPASADMVISPPWDPSARYARREEYQIAIARLTAEGAIALLRPETGLSGAHILLLGYGRIARLLARELQKAGALVTAAARSGEQRAWAEAEGIEALPLDALSGVLDRFDV
;
A
#
# COMPACT_ATOMS: atom_id res chain seq x y z
N MET A 1 -18.19 -9.69 -24.91
CA MET A 1 -16.97 -10.18 -24.21
C MET A 1 -17.07 -9.78 -22.75
N ARG A 2 -16.93 -10.72 -21.80
CA ARG A 2 -17.09 -10.46 -20.35
C ARG A 2 -15.74 -10.04 -19.76
N PHE A 3 -15.69 -8.88 -19.11
CA PHE A 3 -14.49 -8.40 -18.41
C PHE A 3 -14.76 -8.34 -16.91
N ALA A 4 -13.88 -8.94 -16.12
CA ALA A 4 -13.84 -8.73 -14.68
C ALA A 4 -12.83 -7.61 -14.40
N ILE A 5 -13.27 -6.55 -13.72
CA ILE A 5 -12.40 -5.46 -13.28
C ILE A 5 -11.72 -5.94 -12.00
N THR A 6 -10.42 -6.20 -12.04
CA THR A 6 -9.64 -6.50 -10.82
C THR A 6 -8.75 -5.32 -10.49
N GLY A 7 -8.83 -4.84 -9.25
CA GLY A 7 -7.92 -3.82 -8.70
C GLY A 7 -8.49 -2.42 -8.60
N THR A 8 -9.64 -2.15 -9.22
CA THR A 8 -10.47 -0.98 -8.90
C THR A 8 -11.83 -1.49 -8.55
N ASP A 9 -12.28 -1.11 -7.37
CA ASP A 9 -13.61 -1.41 -6.85
C ASP A 9 -14.66 -1.38 -7.98
N ALA A 10 -15.26 -2.54 -8.27
CA ALA A 10 -16.34 -2.67 -9.26
C ALA A 10 -17.55 -1.77 -8.94
N ARG A 11 -17.56 -1.09 -7.78
CA ARG A 11 -18.51 -0.06 -7.36
C ARG A 11 -18.20 1.34 -7.93
N PHE A 12 -17.10 1.57 -8.66
CA PHE A 12 -16.78 2.88 -9.25
C PHE A 12 -17.71 3.22 -10.43
N LEU A 13 -18.72 4.06 -10.15
CA LEU A 13 -19.80 4.43 -11.07
C LEU A 13 -19.36 4.96 -12.45
N PRO A 14 -18.30 5.77 -12.60
CA PRO A 14 -17.87 6.27 -13.91
C PRO A 14 -17.41 5.17 -14.86
N LEU A 15 -16.65 4.19 -14.36
CA LEU A 15 -16.14 3.07 -15.16
C LEU A 15 -17.28 2.12 -15.57
N ARG A 16 -18.25 1.91 -14.67
CA ARG A 16 -19.45 1.12 -14.96
C ARG A 16 -20.25 1.68 -16.12
N LYS A 17 -20.43 3.01 -16.17
CA LYS A 17 -21.14 3.68 -17.27
C LYS A 17 -20.44 3.49 -18.61
N LEU A 18 -19.12 3.59 -18.63
CA LEU A 18 -18.33 3.42 -19.86
C LEU A 18 -18.45 2.00 -20.40
N LEU A 19 -18.30 0.99 -19.54
CA LEU A 19 -18.37 -0.42 -19.92
C LEU A 19 -19.77 -0.84 -20.40
N LEU A 20 -20.82 -0.29 -19.79
CA LEU A 20 -22.19 -0.51 -20.28
C LEU A 20 -22.43 0.14 -21.64
N ALA A 21 -21.86 1.34 -21.89
CA ALA A 21 -21.98 2.02 -23.18
C ALA A 21 -21.31 1.22 -24.32
N ASP A 22 -20.23 0.49 -24.01
CA ASP A 22 -19.54 -0.39 -24.96
C ASP A 22 -20.17 -1.81 -25.07
N GLY A 23 -21.32 -2.04 -24.41
CA GLY A 23 -22.09 -3.27 -24.53
C GLY A 23 -21.59 -4.42 -23.65
N HIS A 24 -20.84 -4.14 -22.59
CA HIS A 24 -20.37 -5.17 -21.65
C HIS A 24 -21.39 -5.47 -20.55
N GLU A 25 -21.51 -6.76 -20.20
CA GLU A 25 -22.34 -7.25 -19.10
C GLU A 25 -21.53 -7.24 -17.79
N ILE A 26 -22.05 -6.60 -16.74
CA ILE A 26 -21.38 -6.45 -15.43
C ILE A 26 -22.15 -7.25 -14.39
N THR A 27 -21.59 -8.37 -13.94
CA THR A 27 -22.17 -9.26 -12.93
C THR A 27 -21.76 -8.87 -11.51
N ASP A 28 -22.60 -9.23 -10.53
CA ASP A 28 -22.33 -9.02 -9.10
C ASP A 28 -21.05 -9.78 -8.67
N PRO A 29 -20.11 -9.13 -7.94
CA PRO A 29 -18.90 -9.80 -7.46
C PRO A 29 -19.16 -11.06 -6.62
N ALA A 30 -20.32 -11.15 -5.95
CA ALA A 30 -20.68 -12.32 -5.14
C ALA A 30 -21.19 -13.51 -5.98
N SER A 31 -21.62 -13.30 -7.22
CA SER A 31 -22.17 -14.33 -8.11
C SER A 31 -21.23 -14.72 -9.25
N ALA A 32 -19.99 -14.22 -9.25
CA ALA A 32 -19.01 -14.53 -10.29
C ALA A 32 -18.25 -15.81 -9.93
N ASP A 33 -18.64 -16.94 -10.55
CA ASP A 33 -17.81 -18.14 -10.59
C ASP A 33 -16.45 -17.80 -11.18
N MET A 34 -15.44 -17.80 -10.32
CA MET A 34 -14.02 -17.76 -10.63
C MET A 34 -13.59 -16.66 -11.61
N VAL A 35 -13.06 -15.56 -11.05
CA VAL A 35 -12.29 -14.57 -11.81
C VAL A 35 -11.06 -15.27 -12.42
N ILE A 36 -11.15 -15.62 -13.70
CA ILE A 36 -10.00 -16.10 -14.48
C ILE A 36 -9.17 -14.86 -14.81
N SER A 37 -8.01 -14.69 -14.15
CA SER A 37 -7.00 -13.73 -14.61
C SER A 37 -6.68 -14.01 -16.08
N PRO A 38 -6.41 -12.99 -16.91
CA PRO A 38 -6.13 -13.17 -18.33
C PRO A 38 -5.10 -14.30 -18.53
N PRO A 39 -5.20 -15.13 -19.58
CA PRO A 39 -4.28 -16.25 -19.79
C PRO A 39 -2.81 -15.84 -19.90
N TRP A 40 -2.55 -14.57 -20.22
CA TRP A 40 -1.21 -13.96 -20.28
C TRP A 40 -0.75 -13.32 -18.98
N ASP A 41 -1.60 -13.15 -17.96
CA ASP A 41 -1.25 -12.54 -16.68
C ASP A 41 -0.74 -13.63 -15.71
N PRO A 42 0.58 -13.86 -15.64
CA PRO A 42 1.14 -14.90 -14.79
C PRO A 42 1.09 -14.46 -13.32
N SER A 43 0.97 -13.15 -13.06
CA SER A 43 1.14 -12.53 -11.75
C SER A 43 0.08 -13.00 -10.75
N ALA A 44 -1.15 -13.27 -11.20
CA ALA A 44 -2.21 -13.78 -10.32
C ALA A 44 -1.88 -15.17 -9.71
N ARG A 45 -1.08 -16.00 -10.39
CA ARG A 45 -0.61 -17.28 -9.84
C ARG A 45 0.50 -17.09 -8.80
N TYR A 46 1.29 -16.03 -8.95
CA TYR A 46 2.38 -15.69 -8.03
C TYR A 46 1.96 -14.74 -6.92
N ALA A 47 0.79 -14.09 -7.02
CA ALA A 47 0.31 -13.12 -6.05
C ALA A 47 0.15 -13.70 -4.64
N ARG A 48 -0.08 -15.02 -4.51
CA ARG A 48 -0.15 -15.69 -3.19
C ARG A 48 1.22 -16.10 -2.64
N ARG A 49 2.28 -16.04 -3.46
CA ARG A 49 3.62 -16.39 -3.04
C ARG A 49 4.24 -15.23 -2.28
N GLU A 50 4.74 -15.52 -1.09
CA GLU A 50 5.27 -14.49 -0.20
C GLU A 50 6.53 -13.85 -0.79
N GLU A 51 7.39 -14.63 -1.45
CA GLU A 51 8.59 -14.11 -2.12
C GLU A 51 8.25 -13.07 -3.21
N TYR A 52 7.13 -13.26 -3.92
CA TYR A 52 6.67 -12.32 -4.94
C TYR A 52 6.09 -11.05 -4.32
N GLN A 53 5.32 -11.19 -3.24
CA GLN A 53 4.78 -10.06 -2.49
C GLN A 53 5.88 -9.19 -1.86
N ILE A 54 6.95 -9.82 -1.36
CA ILE A 54 8.13 -9.10 -0.85
C ILE A 54 8.84 -8.35 -1.98
N ALA A 55 8.99 -8.96 -3.16
CA ALA A 55 9.61 -8.32 -4.32
C ALA A 55 8.81 -7.08 -4.79
N ILE A 56 7.48 -7.19 -4.90
CA ILE A 56 6.61 -6.05 -5.20
C ILE A 56 6.67 -4.99 -4.10
N ALA A 57 6.72 -5.41 -2.83
CA ALA A 57 6.80 -4.48 -1.72
C ALA A 57 8.08 -3.63 -1.78
N ARG A 58 9.20 -4.24 -2.20
CA ARG A 58 10.46 -3.53 -2.44
C ARG A 58 10.32 -2.49 -3.56
N LEU A 59 9.75 -2.87 -4.70
CA LEU A 59 9.52 -1.93 -5.82
C LEU A 59 8.57 -0.79 -5.42
N THR A 60 7.54 -1.10 -4.63
CA THR A 60 6.59 -0.09 -4.13
C THR A 60 7.28 0.88 -3.18
N ALA A 61 8.16 0.38 -2.28
CA ALA A 61 8.95 1.22 -1.40
C ALA A 61 9.91 2.14 -2.19
N GLU A 62 10.61 1.60 -3.20
CA GLU A 62 11.49 2.39 -4.08
C GLU A 62 10.70 3.49 -4.82
N GLY A 63 9.53 3.15 -5.36
CA GLY A 63 8.63 4.11 -6.00
C GLY A 63 8.13 5.19 -5.05
N ALA A 64 7.77 4.82 -3.81
CA ALA A 64 7.36 5.77 -2.78
C ALA A 64 8.47 6.78 -2.44
N ILE A 65 9.71 6.31 -2.30
CA ILE A 65 10.87 7.18 -2.05
C ILE A 65 11.11 8.14 -3.22
N ALA A 66 11.01 7.64 -4.45
CA ALA A 66 11.20 8.48 -5.64
C ALA A 66 10.16 9.61 -5.75
N LEU A 67 8.94 9.36 -5.24
CA LEU A 67 7.85 10.33 -5.19
C LEU A 67 7.90 11.23 -3.96
N LEU A 68 8.58 10.82 -2.88
CA LEU A 68 8.72 11.63 -1.68
C LEU A 68 9.57 12.87 -1.99
N ARG A 69 8.99 14.04 -1.74
CA ARG A 69 9.62 15.35 -2.01
C ARG A 69 9.33 16.31 -0.85
N PRO A 70 9.79 16.03 0.39
CA PRO A 70 9.68 17.01 1.46
C PRO A 70 10.46 18.27 1.08
N GLU A 71 9.90 19.44 1.39
CA GLU A 71 10.46 20.76 1.05
C GLU A 71 11.90 20.94 1.57
N THR A 72 12.23 20.30 2.69
CA THR A 72 13.52 20.39 3.39
C THR A 72 14.51 19.27 3.02
N GLY A 73 14.10 18.31 2.20
CA GLY A 73 14.85 17.07 1.93
C GLY A 73 14.59 15.97 2.96
N LEU A 74 15.07 14.74 2.71
CA LEU A 74 14.74 13.56 3.53
C LEU A 74 15.47 13.54 4.89
N SER A 75 16.68 14.08 4.96
CA SER A 75 17.47 14.05 6.20
C SER A 75 16.83 14.95 7.26
N GLY A 76 16.48 14.38 8.41
CA GLY A 76 15.78 15.06 9.49
C GLY A 76 14.28 15.24 9.30
N ALA A 77 13.71 14.84 8.15
CA ALA A 77 12.28 14.93 7.91
C ALA A 77 11.52 13.95 8.83
N HIS A 78 10.44 14.41 9.44
CA HIS A 78 9.54 13.61 10.26
C HIS A 78 8.53 12.91 9.36
N ILE A 79 8.64 11.60 9.20
CA ILE A 79 7.81 10.82 8.27
C ILE A 79 6.90 9.85 9.03
N LEU A 80 5.61 9.91 8.75
CA LEU A 80 4.62 9.01 9.32
C LEU A 80 4.31 7.84 8.38
N LEU A 81 4.51 6.61 8.86
CA LEU A 81 4.05 5.39 8.19
C LEU A 81 2.73 4.91 8.80
N LEU A 82 1.69 4.82 7.98
CA LEU A 82 0.39 4.27 8.38
C LEU A 82 0.36 2.75 8.15
N GLY A 83 0.61 2.00 9.22
CA GLY A 83 0.78 0.56 9.24
C GLY A 83 2.24 0.15 9.12
N TYR A 84 2.58 -1.04 9.65
CA TYR A 84 3.95 -1.56 9.64
C TYR A 84 4.03 -2.98 9.05
N GLY A 85 3.56 -3.11 7.81
CA GLY A 85 3.60 -4.35 7.02
C GLY A 85 4.83 -4.46 6.12
N ARG A 86 4.77 -5.35 5.11
CA ARG A 86 5.89 -5.65 4.18
C ARG A 86 6.47 -4.40 3.51
N ILE A 87 5.62 -3.54 2.93
CA ILE A 87 6.05 -2.31 2.26
C ILE A 87 6.66 -1.33 3.25
N ALA A 88 5.95 -1.04 4.34
CA ALA A 88 6.37 -0.07 5.35
C ALA A 88 7.73 -0.43 5.96
N ARG A 89 8.00 -1.70 6.26
CA ARG A 89 9.31 -2.16 6.78
C ARG A 89 10.46 -1.90 5.81
N LEU A 90 10.24 -2.19 4.53
CA LEU A 90 11.25 -1.95 3.49
C LEU A 90 11.46 -0.45 3.26
N LEU A 91 10.37 0.33 3.21
CA LEU A 91 10.41 1.78 3.08
C LEU A 91 11.11 2.44 4.26
N ALA A 92 10.76 2.07 5.50
CA ALA A 92 11.33 2.61 6.72
C ALA A 92 12.84 2.43 6.79
N ARG A 93 13.35 1.26 6.36
CA ARG A 93 14.79 1.02 6.31
C ARG A 93 15.52 1.99 5.38
N GLU A 94 14.97 2.27 4.21
CA GLU A 94 15.61 3.20 3.27
C GLU A 94 15.46 4.66 3.74
N LEU A 95 14.32 5.04 4.33
CA LEU A 95 14.11 6.36 4.92
C LEU A 95 15.07 6.64 6.09
N GLN A 96 15.28 5.65 6.97
CA GLN A 96 16.27 5.76 8.06
C GLN A 96 17.70 5.93 7.53
N LYS A 97 18.08 5.21 6.47
CA LYS A 97 19.40 5.42 5.81
C LYS A 97 19.55 6.82 5.23
N ALA A 98 18.46 7.41 4.75
CA ALA A 98 18.43 8.79 4.25
C ALA A 98 18.43 9.83 5.39
N GLY A 99 18.41 9.40 6.65
CA GLY A 99 18.42 10.27 7.83
C GLY A 99 17.04 10.77 8.26
N ALA A 100 15.95 10.23 7.71
CA ALA A 100 14.60 10.62 8.11
C ALA A 100 14.24 10.09 9.51
N LEU A 101 13.43 10.85 10.23
CA LEU A 101 12.85 10.49 11.52
C LEU A 101 11.52 9.79 11.28
N VAL A 102 11.57 8.47 11.21
CA VAL A 102 10.41 7.65 10.87
C VAL A 102 9.62 7.29 12.12
N THR A 103 8.30 7.42 12.04
CA THR A 103 7.35 6.97 13.06
C THR A 103 6.30 6.05 12.41
N ALA A 104 5.96 4.93 13.03
CA ALA A 104 4.97 3.98 12.53
C ALA A 104 3.69 4.00 13.38
N ALA A 105 2.56 4.34 12.78
CA ALA A 105 1.25 4.24 13.42
C ALA A 105 0.51 2.98 12.96
N ALA A 106 0.21 2.05 13.86
CA ALA A 106 -0.45 0.79 13.51
C ALA A 106 -1.51 0.38 14.54
N ARG A 107 -2.54 -0.35 14.08
CA ARG A 107 -3.57 -0.95 14.97
C ARG A 107 -3.06 -2.23 15.65
N SER A 108 -2.30 -3.04 14.93
CA SER A 108 -1.73 -4.28 15.45
C SER A 108 -0.59 -3.99 16.42
N GLY A 109 -0.65 -4.57 17.62
CA GLY A 109 0.45 -4.50 18.59
C GLY A 109 1.72 -5.19 18.08
N GLU A 110 1.58 -6.27 17.32
CA GLU A 110 2.71 -6.96 16.69
C GLU A 110 3.46 -6.04 15.71
N GLN A 111 2.71 -5.29 14.89
CA GLN A 111 3.30 -4.34 13.94
C GLN A 111 4.06 -3.22 14.66
N ARG A 112 3.51 -2.71 15.77
CA ARG A 112 4.21 -1.69 16.59
C ARG A 112 5.47 -2.25 17.23
N ALA A 113 5.40 -3.45 17.82
CA ALA A 113 6.57 -4.11 18.40
C ALA A 113 7.68 -4.37 17.37
N TRP A 114 7.32 -4.72 16.12
CA TRP A 114 8.29 -4.84 15.03
C TRP A 114 8.96 -3.52 14.67
N ALA A 115 8.22 -2.41 14.65
CA ALA A 115 8.79 -1.08 14.42
C ALA A 115 9.77 -0.70 15.53
N GLU A 116 9.37 -0.87 16.79
CA GLU A 116 10.21 -0.58 17.95
C GLU A 116 11.50 -1.43 17.96
N ALA A 117 11.40 -2.72 17.62
CA ALA A 117 12.56 -3.62 17.50
C ALA A 117 13.54 -3.21 16.38
N GLU A 118 13.04 -2.50 15.37
CA GLU A 118 13.82 -1.95 14.26
C GLU A 118 14.28 -0.50 14.52
N GLY A 119 14.09 0.02 15.75
CA GLY A 119 14.55 1.35 16.18
C GLY A 119 13.63 2.50 15.75
N ILE A 120 12.40 2.20 15.36
CA ILE A 120 11.41 3.18 14.87
C ILE A 120 10.41 3.49 15.99
N GLU A 121 10.09 4.77 16.18
CA GLU A 121 9.01 5.17 17.09
C GLU A 121 7.68 4.56 16.61
N ALA A 122 6.91 3.97 17.50
CA ALA A 122 5.61 3.40 17.16
C ALA A 122 4.49 3.99 18.04
N LEU A 123 3.34 4.26 17.43
CA LEU A 123 2.14 4.65 18.17
C LEU A 123 0.89 3.90 17.72
N PRO A 124 -0.12 3.78 18.59
CA PRO A 124 -1.44 3.29 18.21
C PRO A 124 -2.07 4.18 17.13
N LEU A 125 -2.70 3.59 16.11
CA LEU A 125 -3.30 4.36 15.01
C LEU A 125 -4.39 5.34 15.49
N ASP A 126 -5.12 4.98 16.56
CA ASP A 126 -6.14 5.81 17.21
C ASP A 126 -5.55 6.98 18.03
N ALA A 127 -4.24 6.97 18.30
CA ALA A 127 -3.54 8.06 18.97
C ALA A 127 -3.07 9.18 18.01
N LEU A 128 -3.38 9.09 16.70
CA LEU A 128 -2.97 10.09 15.71
C LEU A 128 -3.71 11.44 15.82
N SER A 129 -4.85 11.47 16.51
CA SER A 129 -5.63 12.70 16.68
C SER A 129 -4.81 13.75 17.42
N GLY A 130 -4.62 14.92 16.79
CA GLY A 130 -3.92 16.07 17.39
C GLY A 130 -2.39 15.97 17.37
N VAL A 131 -1.80 14.97 16.71
CA VAL A 131 -0.34 14.85 16.58
C VAL A 131 0.16 14.92 15.14
N LEU A 132 -0.73 14.98 14.13
CA LEU A 132 -0.32 14.98 12.72
C LEU A 132 0.60 16.15 12.32
N ASP A 133 0.46 17.30 12.99
CA ASP A 133 1.26 18.49 12.72
C ASP A 133 2.77 18.32 13.00
N ARG A 134 3.18 17.21 13.62
CA ARG A 134 4.61 16.89 13.85
C ARG A 134 5.30 16.27 12.63
N PHE A 135 4.55 15.86 11.61
CA PHE A 135 5.06 15.12 10.46
C PHE A 135 5.06 15.98 9.21
N ASP A 136 6.14 15.89 8.44
CA ASP A 136 6.29 16.58 7.16
C ASP A 136 5.57 15.84 6.03
N VAL A 137 5.47 14.51 6.13
CA VAL A 137 4.87 13.60 5.12
C VAL A 137 4.14 12.43 5.79
#